data_AF-A0A7L4BN04-F1
#
_entry.id   AF-A0A7L4BN04-F1
#
_cell.length_a   1.000
_cell.length_b   1.000
_cell.length_c   1.000
_cell.angle_alpha   90.00
_cell.angle_beta   90.00
_cell.angle_gamma   90.00
#
_symmetry.space_group_name_H-M   'P 1'
#
loop_
_entity.id
_entity.type
_entity.pdbx_description
1 polymer ?
#
loop_
_entity_poly.entity_id
_entity_poly.type
_entity_poly.pdbx_seq_one_letter_code
_entity_poly.pdbx_strand_id
1 'polypeptide(L)'
;RSDALIQWAAERFSQACFLLYEQMHPEDPFGRVMQQHFSQMNSALNSLARYPDSEAQQMRFFEKGWTECSVMDMNEFFTCCTPEDEQQRMQALEPFDEYEEWHLKCSHYFVLTASKGMEPSWTPLLSNIRVPHRDGPVRTAGSITAAACPVHSDVSGLRRYGHHSVLLKPNVILTTGGFGEEDGHHCRMRNFHVLIKHAGCWKAGYVKKENPDKRWDERLYHTVSCLSNSLALMVGGRTSPSSAGLGMLWLKFPETCNASEPDDITVELVSLQPAAEPAALRWRHSTTEVIFKGEKYLFLYGGRSAIEPVLGDWCFLHARELSCVVIPVEGPVPESRHSHSACSWKGGVLIAGGLGAAEQPLGSVFFLRELEHGFQWQTVETHPPLSPRYSHTAHVHDGKLLLVGGVWFHSSSVPGVTVIDLITGLCLDYTINVEHLEWPLMLHNHSSVFLPNEKELLLIGGGGNCFSFGTHLNPEPVLLSLSNILASH
;
A
#
# COMPACT_ATOMS: atom_id res chain seq x y z
N ARG A 1 -2.18 -31.50 -22.35
CA ARG A 1 -2.67 -31.27 -23.74
C ARG A 1 -2.03 -30.01 -24.34
N SER A 2 -1.87 -28.92 -23.60
CA SER A 2 -1.17 -27.71 -24.05
C SER A 2 0.28 -27.98 -24.50
N ASP A 3 1.06 -28.75 -23.72
CA ASP A 3 2.45 -29.09 -24.11
C ASP A 3 2.55 -29.86 -25.42
N ALA A 4 1.58 -30.72 -25.71
CA ALA A 4 1.55 -31.48 -26.96
C ALA A 4 1.32 -30.56 -28.16
N LEU A 5 0.54 -29.48 -28.01
CA LEU A 5 0.35 -28.48 -29.06
C LEU A 5 1.64 -27.68 -29.30
N ILE A 6 2.30 -27.24 -28.22
CA ILE A 6 3.57 -26.50 -28.29
C ILE A 6 4.65 -27.34 -28.98
N GLN A 7 4.75 -28.63 -28.62
CA GLN A 7 5.69 -29.56 -29.22
C GLN A 7 5.34 -29.86 -30.69
N TRP A 8 4.06 -30.13 -30.98
CA TRP A 8 3.62 -30.40 -32.34
C TRP A 8 3.94 -29.24 -33.28
N ALA A 9 3.73 -27.99 -32.84
CA ALA A 9 4.05 -26.82 -33.65
C ALA A 9 5.55 -26.75 -33.96
N ALA A 10 6.40 -26.99 -32.97
CA ALA A 10 7.84 -27.02 -33.16
C ALA A 10 8.27 -28.17 -34.11
N GLU A 11 7.68 -29.36 -34.00
CA GLU A 11 8.03 -30.50 -34.84
C GLU A 11 7.53 -30.34 -36.28
N ARG A 12 6.37 -29.70 -36.47
CA ARG A 12 5.71 -29.60 -37.78
C ARG A 12 6.31 -28.53 -38.68
N PHE A 13 6.75 -27.41 -38.11
CA PHE A 13 7.19 -26.23 -38.86
C PHE A 13 8.70 -26.01 -38.70
N SER A 14 9.41 -25.83 -39.81
CA SER A 14 10.82 -25.45 -39.81
C SER A 14 11.05 -24.02 -39.34
N GLN A 15 10.05 -23.15 -39.55
CA GLN A 15 10.01 -21.77 -39.10
C GLN A 15 8.65 -21.49 -38.45
N ALA A 16 8.63 -21.11 -37.18
CA ALA A 16 7.40 -20.80 -36.46
C ALA A 16 7.61 -19.72 -35.40
N CYS A 17 6.51 -19.05 -35.05
CA CYS A 17 6.38 -18.17 -33.91
C CYS A 17 5.17 -18.62 -33.08
N PHE A 18 5.31 -18.59 -31.75
CA PHE A 18 4.22 -18.84 -30.81
C PHE A 18 4.05 -17.62 -29.92
N LEU A 19 2.82 -17.12 -29.82
CA LEU A 19 2.44 -16.11 -28.85
C LEU A 19 1.50 -16.72 -27.83
N LEU A 20 1.76 -16.46 -26.56
CA LEU A 20 0.97 -16.96 -25.44
C LEU A 20 0.71 -15.81 -24.48
N TYR A 21 -0.53 -15.65 -24.06
CA TYR A 21 -0.93 -14.74 -23.00
C TYR A 21 -1.71 -15.55 -21.97
N GLU A 22 -1.11 -15.79 -20.80
CA GLU A 22 -1.72 -16.58 -19.74
C GLU A 22 -1.30 -16.09 -18.35
N GLN A 23 -1.88 -16.69 -17.32
CA GLN A 23 -1.65 -16.34 -15.93
C GLN A 23 -0.33 -16.92 -15.40
N MET A 24 0.27 -16.28 -14.40
CA MET A 24 1.38 -16.80 -13.60
C MET A 24 1.25 -16.40 -12.11
N HIS A 25 2.21 -16.85 -11.29
CA HIS A 25 2.32 -16.63 -9.85
C HIS A 25 1.10 -17.10 -9.03
N PRO A 26 0.83 -18.41 -8.98
CA PRO A 26 -0.35 -18.95 -8.29
C PRO A 26 -0.30 -18.83 -6.77
N GLU A 27 0.88 -18.62 -6.19
CA GLU A 27 1.13 -18.89 -4.77
C GLU A 27 0.90 -17.69 -3.85
N ASP A 28 0.99 -16.47 -4.38
CA ASP A 28 0.84 -15.25 -3.59
C ASP A 28 -0.65 -14.96 -3.25
N PRO A 29 -0.94 -13.99 -2.36
CA PRO A 29 -2.30 -13.63 -2.00
C PRO A 29 -3.26 -13.42 -3.19
N PHE A 30 -2.83 -12.66 -4.20
CA PHE A 30 -3.65 -12.34 -5.37
C PHE A 30 -3.78 -13.56 -6.28
N GLY A 31 -2.68 -14.29 -6.52
CA GLY A 31 -2.67 -15.54 -7.27
C GLY A 31 -3.62 -16.59 -6.70
N ARG A 32 -3.75 -16.65 -5.37
CA ARG A 32 -4.70 -17.54 -4.69
C ARG A 32 -6.16 -17.12 -4.92
N VAL A 33 -6.48 -15.82 -4.83
CA VAL A 33 -7.83 -15.31 -5.17
C VAL A 33 -8.18 -15.63 -6.62
N MET A 34 -7.25 -15.38 -7.54
CA MET A 34 -7.40 -15.69 -8.96
C MET A 34 -7.68 -17.19 -9.19
N GLN A 35 -6.88 -18.09 -8.60
CA GLN A 35 -7.08 -19.53 -8.74
C GLN A 35 -8.44 -20.00 -8.18
N GLN A 36 -8.87 -19.47 -7.03
CA GLN A 36 -10.16 -19.79 -6.44
C GLN A 36 -11.31 -19.38 -7.36
N HIS A 37 -11.26 -18.18 -7.94
CA HIS A 37 -12.27 -17.67 -8.87
C HIS A 37 -12.46 -18.60 -10.08
N PHE A 38 -11.37 -18.95 -10.78
CA PHE A 38 -11.45 -19.86 -11.94
C PHE A 38 -11.92 -21.26 -11.55
N SER A 39 -11.55 -21.74 -10.36
CA SER A 39 -12.01 -23.03 -9.84
C SER A 39 -13.52 -23.03 -9.59
N GLN A 40 -14.06 -21.97 -8.98
CA GLN A 40 -15.51 -21.82 -8.73
C GLN A 40 -16.32 -21.73 -10.03
N MET A 41 -15.73 -21.19 -11.10
CA MET A 41 -16.33 -21.17 -12.43
C MET A 41 -16.15 -22.46 -13.25
N ASN A 42 -15.66 -23.56 -12.65
CA ASN A 42 -15.34 -24.81 -13.34
C ASN A 42 -14.35 -24.66 -14.51
N SER A 43 -13.41 -23.71 -14.39
CA SER A 43 -12.40 -23.38 -15.42
C SER A 43 -11.00 -23.28 -14.81
N ALA A 44 -10.66 -24.21 -13.92
CA ALA A 44 -9.39 -24.23 -13.19
C ALA A 44 -8.15 -24.06 -14.10
N LEU A 45 -7.22 -23.22 -13.66
CA LEU A 45 -5.99 -22.86 -14.37
C LEU A 45 -4.92 -23.96 -14.25
N ASN A 46 -5.11 -25.05 -14.98
CA ASN A 46 -4.30 -26.27 -14.83
C ASN A 46 -2.80 -26.11 -15.18
N SER A 47 -2.44 -25.18 -16.06
CA SER A 47 -1.04 -24.97 -16.45
C SER A 47 -0.19 -24.41 -15.30
N LEU A 48 -0.79 -23.60 -14.41
CA LEU A 48 -0.09 -22.92 -13.32
C LEU A 48 0.60 -23.87 -12.35
N ALA A 49 0.00 -25.03 -12.08
CA ALA A 49 0.56 -26.02 -11.17
C ALA A 49 1.90 -26.60 -11.66
N ARG A 50 2.16 -26.55 -12.97
CA ARG A 50 3.40 -27.05 -13.58
C ARG A 50 4.33 -25.93 -14.05
N TYR A 51 3.76 -24.81 -14.47
CA TYR A 51 4.48 -23.68 -15.03
C TYR A 51 4.07 -22.39 -14.29
N PRO A 52 4.50 -22.23 -13.02
CA PRO A 52 4.00 -21.19 -12.13
C PRO A 52 4.56 -19.79 -12.43
N ASP A 53 5.68 -19.68 -13.14
CA ASP A 53 6.40 -18.43 -13.34
C ASP A 53 7.05 -18.35 -14.73
N SER A 54 7.67 -17.21 -15.03
CA SER A 54 8.31 -16.97 -16.32
C SER A 54 9.42 -17.98 -16.64
N GLU A 55 10.21 -18.41 -15.65
CA GLU A 55 11.34 -19.31 -15.85
C GLU A 55 10.84 -20.71 -16.23
N ALA A 56 9.83 -21.20 -15.52
CA ALA A 56 9.18 -22.48 -15.83
C ALA A 56 8.54 -22.46 -17.24
N GLN A 57 7.97 -21.33 -17.66
CA GLN A 57 7.42 -21.16 -19.01
C GLN A 57 8.50 -21.11 -20.09
N GLN A 58 9.62 -20.44 -19.85
CA GLN A 58 10.75 -20.46 -20.78
C GLN A 58 11.28 -21.88 -20.96
N MET A 59 11.53 -22.57 -19.84
CA MET A 59 12.00 -23.97 -19.85
C MET A 59 11.03 -24.88 -20.60
N ARG A 60 9.72 -24.72 -20.37
CA ARG A 60 8.67 -25.45 -21.08
C ARG A 60 8.80 -25.33 -22.59
N PHE A 61 9.06 -24.15 -23.15
CA PHE A 61 9.19 -23.99 -24.60
C PHE A 61 10.51 -24.57 -25.14
N PHE A 62 11.62 -24.37 -24.43
CA PHE A 62 12.92 -24.95 -24.81
C PHE A 62 12.87 -26.48 -24.84
N GLU A 63 12.29 -27.12 -23.82
CA GLU A 63 12.09 -28.57 -23.76
C GLU A 63 11.19 -29.11 -24.88
N LYS A 64 10.40 -28.25 -25.52
CA LYS A 64 9.47 -28.60 -26.60
C LYS A 64 10.03 -28.27 -27.99
N GLY A 65 11.31 -27.91 -28.09
CA GLY A 65 12.04 -27.75 -29.35
C GLY A 65 11.97 -26.36 -29.95
N TRP A 66 11.61 -25.35 -29.17
CA TRP A 66 11.74 -23.93 -29.53
C TRP A 66 13.16 -23.45 -29.25
N THR A 67 13.71 -22.59 -30.11
CA THR A 67 15.12 -22.14 -30.01
C THR A 67 15.26 -20.83 -29.25
N GLU A 68 14.26 -19.96 -29.34
CA GLU A 68 14.20 -18.70 -28.62
C GLU A 68 12.88 -18.63 -27.84
N CYS A 69 12.91 -18.10 -26.63
CA CYS A 69 11.73 -17.91 -25.80
C CYS A 69 11.90 -16.73 -24.83
N SER A 70 10.96 -15.81 -24.86
CA SER A 70 10.97 -14.60 -24.07
C SER A 70 9.64 -14.39 -23.38
N VAL A 71 9.68 -13.99 -22.12
CA VAL A 71 8.51 -13.82 -21.27
C VAL A 71 8.62 -12.47 -20.58
N MET A 72 7.49 -11.76 -20.54
CA MET A 72 7.38 -10.45 -19.92
C MET A 72 6.03 -10.36 -19.22
N ASP A 73 6.02 -9.91 -17.97
CA ASP A 73 4.76 -9.61 -17.29
C ASP A 73 4.08 -8.37 -17.87
N MET A 74 2.83 -8.09 -17.50
CA MET A 74 2.12 -6.96 -18.09
C MET A 74 2.54 -5.59 -17.54
N ASN A 75 3.20 -5.52 -16.38
CA ASN A 75 3.80 -4.25 -15.90
C ASN A 75 5.02 -3.91 -16.74
N GLU A 76 5.89 -4.90 -16.97
CA GLU A 76 7.02 -4.82 -17.87
C GLU A 76 6.53 -4.47 -19.29
N PHE A 77 5.51 -5.17 -19.82
CA PHE A 77 4.93 -4.86 -21.13
C PHE A 77 4.43 -3.42 -21.23
N PHE A 78 3.66 -2.98 -20.25
CA PHE A 78 3.11 -1.62 -20.24
C PHE A 78 4.25 -0.60 -20.25
N THR A 79 5.25 -0.78 -19.37
CA THR A 79 6.37 0.15 -19.20
C THR A 79 7.32 0.17 -20.40
N CYS A 80 7.61 -1.00 -20.99
CA CYS A 80 8.67 -1.20 -21.96
C CYS A 80 8.21 -1.17 -23.42
N CYS A 81 6.96 -1.56 -23.67
CA CYS A 81 6.44 -1.74 -25.03
C CYS A 81 5.33 -0.76 -25.39
N THR A 82 4.84 0.02 -24.43
CA THR A 82 3.86 1.09 -24.70
C THR A 82 4.58 2.43 -24.74
N PRO A 83 4.56 3.16 -25.88
CA PRO A 83 5.10 4.51 -25.97
C PRO A 83 4.49 5.45 -24.92
N GLU A 84 5.25 6.44 -24.45
CA GLU A 84 4.82 7.34 -23.37
C GLU A 84 3.53 8.13 -23.73
N ASP A 85 3.39 8.56 -24.97
CA ASP A 85 2.20 9.25 -25.46
C ASP A 85 0.95 8.36 -25.43
N GLU A 86 1.12 7.05 -25.69
CA GLU A 86 0.05 6.06 -25.58
C GLU A 86 -0.30 5.77 -24.11
N GLN A 87 0.69 5.70 -23.21
CA GLN A 87 0.45 5.58 -21.76
C GLN A 87 -0.35 6.79 -21.23
N GLN A 88 0.07 8.00 -21.60
CA GLN A 88 -0.65 9.24 -21.24
C GLN A 88 -2.07 9.26 -21.81
N ARG A 89 -2.26 8.82 -23.05
CA ARG A 89 -3.59 8.70 -23.67
C ARG A 89 -4.47 7.71 -22.89
N MET A 90 -3.94 6.56 -22.50
CA MET A 90 -4.67 5.55 -21.72
C MET A 90 -5.07 6.08 -20.34
N GLN A 91 -4.16 6.75 -19.63
CA GLN A 91 -4.41 7.37 -18.33
C GLN A 91 -5.50 8.46 -18.38
N ALA A 92 -5.67 9.10 -19.54
CA ALA A 92 -6.68 10.15 -19.76
C ALA A 92 -8.07 9.63 -20.17
N LEU A 93 -8.24 8.31 -20.41
CA LEU A 93 -9.52 7.75 -20.88
C LEU A 93 -10.62 7.83 -19.81
N GLU A 94 -10.27 7.54 -18.56
CA GLU A 94 -11.20 7.59 -17.45
C GLU A 94 -10.49 7.85 -16.11
N PRO A 95 -11.20 8.41 -15.12
CA PRO A 95 -10.68 8.55 -13.76
C PRO A 95 -10.35 7.19 -13.12
N PHE A 96 -9.07 6.95 -12.83
CA PHE A 96 -8.58 5.69 -12.30
C PHE A 96 -7.82 5.86 -10.99
N ASP A 97 -8.06 4.99 -9.99
CA ASP A 97 -7.22 4.93 -8.77
C ASP A 97 -7.01 3.54 -8.17
N GLU A 98 -7.38 2.48 -8.87
CA GLU A 98 -7.21 1.09 -8.40
C GLU A 98 -5.81 0.54 -8.77
N TYR A 99 -4.76 1.33 -8.51
CA TYR A 99 -3.39 1.00 -8.93
C TYR A 99 -2.89 -0.31 -8.35
N GLU A 100 -3.15 -0.58 -7.07
CA GLU A 100 -2.81 -1.86 -6.45
C GLU A 100 -3.38 -3.04 -7.23
N GLU A 101 -4.65 -2.95 -7.62
CA GLU A 101 -5.34 -4.01 -8.36
C GLU A 101 -4.81 -4.16 -9.79
N TRP A 102 -4.55 -3.04 -10.46
CA TRP A 102 -3.98 -3.02 -11.80
C TRP A 102 -2.58 -3.66 -11.82
N HIS A 103 -1.69 -3.24 -10.94
CA HIS A 103 -0.32 -3.74 -10.91
C HIS A 103 -0.25 -5.20 -10.45
N LEU A 104 -1.07 -5.60 -9.46
CA LEU A 104 -1.17 -7.01 -9.07
C LEU A 104 -1.69 -7.87 -10.23
N LYS A 105 -2.76 -7.44 -10.91
CA LYS A 105 -3.25 -8.14 -12.13
C LYS A 105 -2.14 -8.24 -13.17
N CYS A 106 -1.38 -7.17 -13.38
CA CYS A 106 -0.34 -7.15 -14.40
C CYS A 106 0.88 -8.02 -14.04
N SER A 107 1.20 -8.17 -12.75
CA SER A 107 2.23 -9.12 -12.29
C SER A 107 1.80 -10.57 -12.45
N HIS A 108 0.49 -10.84 -12.53
CA HIS A 108 -0.08 -12.19 -12.60
C HIS A 108 -0.46 -12.64 -14.02
N TYR A 109 -0.18 -11.81 -15.02
CA TYR A 109 -0.38 -12.13 -16.43
C TYR A 109 0.90 -11.83 -17.18
N PHE A 110 1.22 -12.66 -18.16
CA PHE A 110 2.41 -12.46 -18.98
C PHE A 110 2.11 -12.64 -20.45
N VAL A 111 2.92 -12.01 -21.29
CA VAL A 111 3.05 -12.33 -22.71
C VAL A 111 4.35 -13.11 -22.90
N LEU A 112 4.23 -14.28 -23.53
CA LEU A 112 5.35 -15.09 -23.98
C LEU A 112 5.37 -15.11 -25.50
N THR A 113 6.58 -15.02 -26.01
CA THR A 113 6.87 -15.13 -27.43
C THR A 113 8.01 -16.12 -27.64
N ALA A 114 7.80 -17.11 -28.49
CA ALA A 114 8.81 -18.12 -28.80
C ALA A 114 8.99 -18.24 -30.31
N SER A 115 10.21 -18.50 -30.75
CA SER A 115 10.49 -18.75 -32.17
C SER A 115 11.35 -19.97 -32.41
N LYS A 116 11.19 -20.52 -33.61
CA LYS A 116 12.01 -21.59 -34.16
C LYS A 116 12.40 -21.23 -35.59
N GLY A 117 13.67 -21.40 -35.93
CA GLY A 117 14.18 -21.27 -37.30
C GLY A 117 14.07 -19.85 -37.89
N MET A 118 13.82 -18.85 -37.05
CA MET A 118 13.77 -17.44 -37.42
C MET A 118 14.25 -16.59 -36.26
N GLU A 119 14.90 -15.47 -36.57
CA GLU A 119 15.08 -14.36 -35.62
C GLU A 119 13.86 -13.44 -35.74
N PRO A 120 13.02 -13.33 -34.71
CA PRO A 120 11.94 -12.38 -34.75
C PRO A 120 12.44 -10.93 -34.89
N SER A 121 11.70 -10.09 -35.61
CA SER A 121 12.01 -8.65 -35.66
C SER A 121 11.72 -7.93 -34.35
N TRP A 122 10.99 -8.56 -33.42
CA TRP A 122 10.68 -8.06 -32.08
C TRP A 122 11.67 -8.55 -31.00
N THR A 123 12.53 -9.52 -31.31
CA THR A 123 13.59 -10.02 -30.40
C THR A 123 14.61 -8.97 -29.93
N PRO A 124 14.82 -7.79 -30.56
CA PRO A 124 15.71 -6.77 -30.02
C PRO A 124 15.06 -5.84 -28.97
N LEU A 125 13.79 -6.01 -28.59
CA LEU A 125 13.27 -5.30 -27.40
C LEU A 125 13.90 -5.83 -26.10
N LEU A 126 14.60 -6.96 -26.11
CA LEU A 126 15.23 -7.51 -24.89
C LEU A 126 16.70 -7.14 -24.72
N SER A 127 17.42 -6.74 -25.78
CA SER A 127 18.85 -6.43 -25.71
C SER A 127 19.16 -4.98 -25.34
N ASN A 128 18.24 -4.05 -25.60
CA ASN A 128 18.38 -2.63 -25.26
C ASN A 128 17.56 -2.18 -24.05
N ILE A 129 16.64 -3.03 -23.56
CA ILE A 129 15.94 -2.76 -22.32
C ILE A 129 16.84 -3.23 -21.19
N ARG A 130 17.58 -2.29 -20.62
CA ARG A 130 18.01 -2.41 -19.22
C ARG A 130 16.74 -2.41 -18.38
N VAL A 131 16.04 -3.55 -18.33
CA VAL A 131 15.13 -3.80 -17.23
C VAL A 131 16.03 -3.63 -16.02
N PRO A 132 15.74 -2.71 -15.08
CA PRO A 132 16.44 -2.70 -13.80
C PRO A 132 16.48 -4.15 -13.38
N HIS A 133 17.69 -4.69 -13.20
CA HIS A 133 17.92 -6.12 -13.04
C HIS A 133 16.74 -6.76 -12.30
N ARG A 134 16.23 -7.91 -12.77
CA ARG A 134 15.54 -8.84 -11.89
C ARG A 134 16.52 -9.07 -10.73
N ASP A 135 16.46 -8.24 -9.71
CA ASP A 135 17.11 -8.51 -8.45
C ASP A 135 16.57 -9.87 -8.10
N GLY A 136 17.47 -10.84 -7.89
CA GLY A 136 17.04 -12.19 -7.52
C GLY A 136 16.08 -12.12 -6.32
N PRO A 137 15.36 -13.21 -6.01
CA PRO A 137 14.34 -13.22 -4.97
C PRO A 137 14.81 -12.44 -3.75
N VAL A 138 14.00 -11.45 -3.33
CA VAL A 138 14.35 -10.51 -2.25
C VAL A 138 14.92 -11.31 -1.08
N ARG A 139 16.20 -11.06 -0.77
CA ARG A 139 16.90 -11.81 0.28
C ARG A 139 16.31 -11.43 1.62
N THR A 140 15.62 -12.37 2.24
CA THR A 140 15.00 -12.16 3.54
C THR A 140 15.98 -12.49 4.65
N ALA A 141 16.05 -11.63 5.66
CA ALA A 141 16.87 -11.82 6.86
C ALA A 141 16.23 -12.82 7.84
N GLY A 142 14.93 -13.06 7.71
CA GLY A 142 14.17 -14.00 8.52
C GLY A 142 12.67 -13.86 8.31
N SER A 143 11.90 -14.39 9.26
CA SER A 143 10.44 -14.28 9.29
C SER A 143 9.96 -13.63 10.58
N ILE A 144 8.82 -12.95 10.50
CA ILE A 144 8.11 -12.35 11.61
C ILE A 144 6.85 -13.16 11.87
N THR A 145 6.67 -13.58 13.12
CA THR A 145 5.45 -14.28 13.54
C THR A 145 4.27 -13.33 13.45
N ALA A 146 3.25 -13.75 12.69
CA ALA A 146 1.94 -13.12 12.72
C ALA A 146 0.94 -14.01 13.45
N ALA A 147 0.01 -13.37 14.14
CA ALA A 147 -1.11 -14.05 14.77
C ALA A 147 -2.40 -13.26 14.52
N ALA A 148 -3.50 -13.99 14.36
CA ALA A 148 -4.83 -13.40 14.42
C ALA A 148 -4.96 -12.63 15.73
N CYS A 149 -5.40 -11.37 15.65
CA CYS A 149 -5.66 -10.58 16.84
C CYS A 149 -7.05 -10.98 17.37
N PRO A 150 -7.17 -11.64 18.53
CA PRO A 150 -8.47 -11.99 19.08
C PRO A 150 -9.20 -10.69 19.46
N VAL A 151 -10.14 -10.29 18.61
CA VAL A 151 -11.02 -9.16 18.84
C VAL A 151 -12.39 -9.70 19.23
N HIS A 152 -12.78 -9.49 20.47
CA HIS A 152 -14.16 -9.73 20.87
C HIS A 152 -15.04 -8.64 20.25
N SER A 153 -15.98 -9.06 19.42
CA SER A 153 -16.81 -8.13 18.67
C SER A 153 -18.18 -8.70 18.37
N ASP A 154 -19.20 -7.90 18.65
CA ASP A 154 -20.55 -8.03 18.08
C ASP A 154 -20.74 -7.06 16.89
N VAL A 155 -19.67 -6.36 16.46
CA VAL A 155 -19.73 -5.29 15.45
C VAL A 155 -18.98 -5.67 14.17
N SER A 156 -19.64 -5.48 13.03
CA SER A 156 -19.03 -5.67 11.72
C SER A 156 -18.22 -4.44 11.30
N GLY A 157 -17.39 -4.61 10.28
CA GLY A 157 -16.79 -3.50 9.55
C GLY A 157 -15.28 -3.42 9.60
N LEU A 158 -14.54 -4.07 10.51
CA LEU A 158 -13.05 -3.99 10.47
C LEU A 158 -12.43 -4.68 9.24
N ARG A 159 -13.21 -5.51 8.55
CA ARG A 159 -12.93 -6.04 7.21
C ARG A 159 -13.15 -4.93 6.18
N ARG A 160 -12.09 -4.18 5.87
CA ARG A 160 -12.13 -3.02 4.96
C ARG A 160 -10.74 -2.67 4.42
N TYR A 161 -10.68 -1.84 3.39
CA TYR A 161 -9.44 -1.23 2.88
C TYR A 161 -9.60 0.29 2.67
N GLY A 162 -8.49 0.99 2.49
CA GLY A 162 -8.45 2.43 2.22
C GLY A 162 -8.95 3.30 3.38
N HIS A 163 -8.96 2.73 4.59
CA HIS A 163 -9.28 3.40 5.84
C HIS A 163 -8.00 3.95 6.51
N HIS A 164 -8.17 4.64 7.62
CA HIS A 164 -7.05 5.06 8.46
C HIS A 164 -7.30 4.69 9.91
N SER A 165 -6.31 4.08 10.55
CA SER A 165 -6.32 3.71 11.97
C SER A 165 -5.20 4.40 12.73
N VAL A 166 -5.52 4.98 13.88
CA VAL A 166 -4.57 5.76 14.69
C VAL A 166 -4.74 5.48 16.17
N LEU A 167 -3.63 5.47 16.92
CA LEU A 167 -3.65 5.37 18.37
C LEU A 167 -4.12 6.71 18.97
N LEU A 168 -5.29 6.73 19.60
CA LEU A 168 -5.82 7.93 20.27
C LEU A 168 -5.19 8.12 21.65
N LYS A 169 -5.04 7.02 22.38
CA LYS A 169 -4.41 6.92 23.71
C LYS A 169 -3.89 5.50 23.86
N PRO A 170 -3.05 5.21 24.87
CA PRO A 170 -2.63 3.83 25.14
C PRO A 170 -3.86 2.91 25.16
N ASN A 171 -3.78 1.80 24.44
CA ASN A 171 -4.83 0.79 24.34
C ASN A 171 -6.13 1.22 23.63
N VAL A 172 -6.20 2.38 22.97
CA VAL A 172 -7.40 2.79 22.22
C VAL A 172 -7.04 3.24 20.81
N ILE A 173 -7.53 2.50 19.82
CA ILE A 173 -7.27 2.73 18.40
C ILE A 173 -8.57 3.14 17.71
N LEU A 174 -8.57 4.30 17.09
CA LEU A 174 -9.66 4.77 16.24
C LEU A 174 -9.43 4.32 14.81
N THR A 175 -10.47 3.83 14.14
CA THR A 175 -10.49 3.49 12.72
C THR A 175 -11.59 4.27 12.01
N THR A 176 -11.25 4.96 10.92
CA THR A 176 -12.16 5.86 10.19
C THR A 176 -12.17 5.60 8.69
N GLY A 177 -13.37 5.71 8.10
CA GLY A 177 -13.62 5.53 6.67
C GLY A 177 -13.20 4.19 6.09
N GLY A 178 -12.89 4.18 4.80
CA GLY A 178 -12.62 2.96 4.05
C GLY A 178 -13.81 2.44 3.25
N PHE A 179 -13.55 1.37 2.50
CA PHE A 179 -14.54 0.54 1.85
C PHE A 179 -14.42 -0.88 2.40
N GLY A 180 -15.52 -1.48 2.82
CA GLY A 180 -15.51 -2.76 3.50
C GLY A 180 -16.88 -3.41 3.47
N GLU A 181 -17.16 -4.24 4.46
CA GLU A 181 -18.41 -4.99 4.57
C GLU A 181 -19.24 -4.52 5.77
N GLU A 182 -20.49 -4.12 5.53
CA GLU A 182 -21.53 -3.93 6.56
C GLU A 182 -22.75 -4.78 6.17
N ASP A 183 -23.29 -5.55 7.11
CA ASP A 183 -24.48 -6.41 6.93
C ASP A 183 -24.43 -7.30 5.67
N GLY A 184 -23.26 -7.89 5.38
CA GLY A 184 -23.04 -8.77 4.23
C GLY A 184 -22.94 -8.07 2.87
N HIS A 185 -22.91 -6.73 2.85
CA HIS A 185 -22.80 -5.95 1.63
C HIS A 185 -21.52 -5.12 1.62
N HIS A 186 -20.87 -5.07 0.46
CA HIS A 186 -19.72 -4.19 0.27
C HIS A 186 -20.17 -2.73 0.15
N CYS A 187 -19.68 -1.87 1.02
CA CYS A 187 -20.07 -0.47 1.08
C CYS A 187 -18.92 0.43 1.55
N ARG A 188 -19.10 1.74 1.34
CA ARG A 188 -18.27 2.73 2.02
C ARG A 188 -18.65 2.79 3.49
N MET A 189 -17.65 2.86 4.35
CA MET A 189 -17.86 2.73 5.78
C MET A 189 -18.48 4.00 6.35
N ARG A 190 -19.69 3.86 6.90
CA ARG A 190 -20.42 4.97 7.50
C ARG A 190 -19.94 5.27 8.90
N ASN A 191 -19.66 4.23 9.66
CA ASN A 191 -19.33 4.34 11.06
C ASN A 191 -17.82 4.39 11.29
N PHE A 192 -17.45 5.06 12.37
CA PHE A 192 -16.11 4.95 12.93
C PHE A 192 -16.11 3.81 13.92
N HIS A 193 -14.97 3.12 13.97
CA HIS A 193 -14.78 1.95 14.80
C HIS A 193 -13.67 2.23 15.79
N VAL A 194 -13.77 1.64 16.96
CA VAL A 194 -12.75 1.74 17.98
C VAL A 194 -12.38 0.36 18.49
N LEU A 195 -11.08 0.15 18.69
CA LEU A 195 -10.53 -1.00 19.38
C LEU A 195 -10.01 -0.54 20.73
N ILE A 196 -10.49 -1.17 21.81
CA ILE A 196 -10.03 -0.91 23.19
C ILE A 196 -9.42 -2.19 23.75
N LYS A 197 -8.19 -2.11 24.24
CA LYS A 197 -7.51 -3.22 24.92
C LYS A 197 -7.79 -3.15 26.42
N HIS A 198 -8.41 -4.20 26.96
CA HIS A 198 -8.63 -4.37 28.39
C HIS A 198 -8.20 -5.78 28.83
N ALA A 199 -7.37 -5.86 29.88
CA ALA A 199 -6.83 -7.13 30.40
C ALA A 199 -6.16 -8.02 29.32
N GLY A 200 -5.51 -7.41 28.33
CA GLY A 200 -4.83 -8.11 27.23
C GLY A 200 -5.71 -8.45 26.03
N CYS A 201 -7.03 -8.29 26.12
CA CYS A 201 -7.96 -8.59 25.02
C CYS A 201 -8.44 -7.31 24.34
N TRP A 202 -8.56 -7.34 23.01
CA TRP A 202 -9.13 -6.25 22.24
C TRP A 202 -10.65 -6.42 22.12
N LYS A 203 -11.38 -5.33 22.35
CA LYS A 203 -12.81 -5.22 22.09
C LYS A 203 -13.04 -4.20 20.98
N ALA A 204 -13.85 -4.55 19.99
CA ALA A 204 -14.29 -3.63 18.96
C ALA A 204 -15.67 -3.07 19.27
N GLY A 205 -15.90 -1.81 18.91
CA GLY A 205 -17.24 -1.20 18.92
C GLY A 205 -17.34 -0.01 17.98
N TYR A 206 -18.55 0.54 17.90
CA TYR A 206 -18.81 1.76 17.14
C TYR A 206 -18.54 3.01 17.99
N VAL A 207 -18.04 4.05 17.35
CA VAL A 207 -17.96 5.38 17.98
C VAL A 207 -19.28 6.12 17.79
N LYS A 208 -19.89 6.58 18.88
CA LYS A 208 -21.14 7.35 18.84
C LYS A 208 -20.87 8.77 18.36
N LYS A 209 -21.58 9.22 17.31
CA LYS A 209 -21.46 10.60 16.80
C LYS A 209 -22.48 11.48 17.51
N GLU A 210 -22.03 12.56 18.15
CA GLU A 210 -22.92 13.46 18.91
C GLU A 210 -23.88 14.26 18.02
N ASN A 211 -23.45 14.54 16.78
CA ASN A 211 -24.22 15.30 15.79
C ASN A 211 -24.26 14.55 14.46
N PRO A 212 -25.11 13.51 14.30
CA PRO A 212 -25.16 12.68 13.09
C PRO A 212 -25.54 13.46 11.83
N ASP A 213 -26.21 14.62 11.96
CA ASP A 213 -26.60 15.49 10.85
C ASP A 213 -25.42 16.26 10.21
N LYS A 214 -24.24 16.29 10.87
CA LYS A 214 -23.04 16.91 10.28
C LYS A 214 -22.39 15.92 9.30
N ARG A 215 -22.25 16.36 8.04
CA ARG A 215 -21.81 15.54 6.90
C ARG A 215 -20.47 14.83 7.16
N TRP A 216 -20.53 13.53 7.41
CA TRP A 216 -19.49 12.56 7.08
C TRP A 216 -19.74 12.10 5.64
N ASP A 217 -18.70 12.04 4.82
CA ASP A 217 -18.78 11.76 3.38
C ASP A 217 -18.26 10.36 3.00
N GLU A 218 -18.04 9.49 3.99
CA GLU A 218 -17.73 8.07 3.77
C GLU A 218 -16.47 7.89 2.89
N ARG A 219 -15.46 8.74 3.11
CA ARG A 219 -14.26 8.84 2.26
C ARG A 219 -13.27 7.69 2.47
N LEU A 220 -12.41 7.51 1.46
CA LEU A 220 -11.22 6.66 1.50
C LEU A 220 -9.95 7.51 1.38
N TYR A 221 -8.82 6.93 1.80
CA TYR A 221 -7.47 7.45 1.57
C TYR A 221 -7.24 8.87 2.10
N HIS A 222 -7.95 9.21 3.18
CA HIS A 222 -7.65 10.34 4.05
C HIS A 222 -6.58 9.96 5.06
N THR A 223 -6.07 10.96 5.76
CA THR A 223 -5.15 10.77 6.89
C THR A 223 -5.81 11.26 8.18
N VAL A 224 -5.39 10.72 9.33
CA VAL A 224 -5.82 11.20 10.65
C VAL A 224 -4.60 11.40 11.54
N SER A 225 -4.41 12.62 12.05
CA SER A 225 -3.34 12.95 12.99
C SER A 225 -3.91 13.28 14.37
N CYS A 226 -3.53 12.53 15.39
CA CYS A 226 -3.88 12.82 16.78
C CYS A 226 -3.00 13.95 17.32
N LEU A 227 -3.62 15.07 17.69
CA LEU A 227 -2.91 16.23 18.25
C LEU A 227 -2.91 16.22 19.79
N SER A 228 -3.95 15.63 20.38
CA SER A 228 -4.07 15.37 21.81
C SER A 228 -4.99 14.16 22.04
N ASN A 229 -5.14 13.76 23.30
CA ASN A 229 -6.09 12.70 23.69
C ASN A 229 -7.57 13.05 23.40
N SER A 230 -7.88 14.33 23.17
CA SER A 230 -9.23 14.84 22.94
C SER A 230 -9.44 15.42 21.54
N LEU A 231 -8.41 15.44 20.69
CA LEU A 231 -8.45 16.12 19.40
C LEU A 231 -7.61 15.41 18.35
N ALA A 232 -8.24 15.04 17.24
CA ALA A 232 -7.57 14.57 16.04
C ALA A 232 -8.06 15.34 14.81
N LEU A 233 -7.15 15.57 13.85
CA LEU A 233 -7.48 16.19 12.57
C LEU A 233 -7.52 15.13 11.48
N MET A 234 -8.62 15.07 10.75
CA MET A 234 -8.73 14.30 9.53
C MET A 234 -8.50 15.20 8.32
N VAL A 235 -7.69 14.76 7.36
CA VAL A 235 -7.31 15.56 6.18
C VAL A 235 -7.52 14.78 4.89
N GLY A 236 -8.16 15.44 3.92
CA GLY A 236 -8.34 14.99 2.54
C GLY A 236 -9.10 13.68 2.41
N GLY A 237 -8.74 12.85 1.42
CA GLY A 237 -9.47 11.65 1.02
C GLY A 237 -10.46 11.91 -0.12
N ARG A 238 -11.15 10.86 -0.56
CA ARG A 238 -12.03 10.90 -1.75
C ARG A 238 -13.34 10.13 -1.60
N THR A 239 -14.36 10.58 -2.32
CA THR A 239 -15.67 9.91 -2.49
C THR A 239 -15.79 9.19 -3.83
N SER A 240 -15.00 9.58 -4.83
CA SER A 240 -14.81 8.88 -6.10
C SER A 240 -13.42 9.21 -6.66
N PRO A 241 -12.91 8.51 -7.68
CA PRO A 241 -11.63 8.87 -8.31
C PRO A 241 -11.61 10.30 -8.88
N SER A 242 -12.78 10.91 -9.11
CA SER A 242 -12.95 12.27 -9.64
C SER A 242 -13.36 13.30 -8.58
N SER A 243 -13.58 12.90 -7.33
CA SER A 243 -14.16 13.76 -6.31
C SER A 243 -13.45 13.61 -4.97
N ALA A 244 -12.80 14.69 -4.55
CA ALA A 244 -12.24 14.82 -3.21
C ALA A 244 -13.37 14.80 -2.16
N GLY A 245 -13.02 14.36 -0.95
CA GLY A 245 -13.89 14.45 0.21
C GLY A 245 -14.04 15.89 0.73
N LEU A 246 -14.67 16.08 1.88
CA LEU A 246 -14.95 17.38 2.52
C LEU A 246 -13.70 18.11 3.06
N GLY A 247 -12.50 17.86 2.52
CA GLY A 247 -11.26 18.50 2.96
C GLY A 247 -10.87 18.12 4.39
N MET A 248 -10.88 19.06 5.32
CA MET A 248 -10.47 18.84 6.72
C MET A 248 -11.66 18.74 7.69
N LEU A 249 -11.57 17.81 8.65
CA LEU A 249 -12.56 17.62 9.71
C LEU A 249 -11.87 17.47 11.07
N TRP A 250 -12.33 18.22 12.07
CA TRP A 250 -11.96 17.96 13.45
C TRP A 250 -12.76 16.80 14.02
N LEU A 251 -12.05 15.90 14.69
CA LEU A 251 -12.60 14.84 15.53
C LEU A 251 -12.33 15.22 16.98
N LYS A 252 -13.36 15.65 17.70
CA LYS A 252 -13.25 15.99 19.13
C LYS A 252 -13.78 14.86 20.00
N PHE A 253 -13.00 14.46 20.99
CA PHE A 253 -13.35 13.42 21.94
C PHE A 253 -13.46 14.01 23.36
N PRO A 254 -14.35 13.50 24.22
CA PRO A 254 -14.46 13.95 25.61
C PRO A 254 -13.16 13.72 26.40
N GLU A 255 -12.70 14.73 27.15
CA GLU A 255 -11.46 14.66 27.95
C GLU A 255 -11.50 13.59 29.05
N THR A 256 -12.67 13.31 29.60
CA THR A 256 -12.87 12.39 30.74
C THR A 256 -13.25 10.97 30.33
N CYS A 257 -13.07 10.60 29.06
CA CYS A 257 -13.47 9.28 28.58
C CYS A 257 -12.52 8.21 29.17
N ASN A 258 -12.88 7.64 30.33
CA ASN A 258 -12.29 6.43 30.89
C ASN A 258 -12.78 5.24 30.06
N ALA A 259 -12.32 5.16 28.81
CA ALA A 259 -12.79 4.18 27.84
C ALA A 259 -12.38 2.76 28.28
N SER A 260 -13.24 2.18 29.12
CA SER A 260 -13.17 0.79 29.57
C SER A 260 -13.99 -0.08 28.63
N GLU A 261 -15.04 0.50 28.02
CA GLU A 261 -15.89 -0.14 27.02
C GLU A 261 -16.01 0.72 25.73
N PRO A 262 -16.18 0.10 24.55
CA PRO A 262 -16.29 0.82 23.28
C PRO A 262 -17.46 1.81 23.22
N ASP A 263 -18.58 1.47 23.85
CA ASP A 263 -19.82 2.26 23.84
C ASP A 263 -19.70 3.62 24.55
N ASP A 264 -18.63 3.84 25.31
CA ASP A 264 -18.38 5.07 26.05
C ASP A 264 -17.69 6.15 25.20
N ILE A 265 -17.24 5.82 23.99
CA ILE A 265 -16.51 6.76 23.12
C ILE A 265 -17.50 7.50 22.22
N THR A 266 -17.62 8.81 22.45
CA THR A 266 -18.31 9.73 21.56
C THR A 266 -17.31 10.55 20.74
N VAL A 267 -17.75 11.01 19.58
CA VAL A 267 -17.00 11.96 18.74
C VAL A 267 -17.91 13.07 18.26
N GLU A 268 -17.46 14.32 18.42
CA GLU A 268 -18.03 15.48 17.75
C GLU A 268 -17.25 15.75 16.46
N LEU A 269 -17.98 15.75 15.33
CA LEU A 269 -17.45 16.18 14.05
C LEU A 269 -17.60 17.70 13.92
N VAL A 270 -16.51 18.40 13.64
CA VAL A 270 -16.55 19.85 13.36
C VAL A 270 -15.94 20.09 11.99
N SER A 271 -16.81 20.46 11.05
CA SER A 271 -16.39 20.90 9.72
C SER A 271 -15.73 22.27 9.81
N LEU A 272 -14.63 22.42 9.10
CA LEU A 272 -13.86 23.66 9.02
C LEU A 272 -14.26 24.39 7.74
N GLN A 273 -14.85 25.57 7.85
CA GLN A 273 -15.21 26.47 6.75
C GLN A 273 -14.64 27.86 7.07
N PRO A 274 -14.05 28.58 6.09
CA PRO A 274 -14.77 28.92 4.85
C PRO A 274 -14.03 28.88 3.49
N ALA A 275 -12.84 28.29 3.35
CA ALA A 275 -12.31 27.95 2.02
C ALA A 275 -11.62 26.60 2.11
N ALA A 276 -11.97 25.68 1.22
CA ALA A 276 -11.18 24.49 1.02
C ALA A 276 -9.74 24.94 0.75
N GLU A 277 -8.85 24.80 1.73
CA GLU A 277 -7.41 24.84 1.48
C GLU A 277 -7.19 23.87 0.31
N PRO A 278 -6.84 24.35 -0.91
CA PRO A 278 -6.70 23.48 -2.06
C PRO A 278 -5.72 22.35 -1.77
N ALA A 279 -4.76 22.61 -0.86
CA ALA A 279 -3.89 21.63 -0.26
C ALA A 279 -4.65 20.41 0.32
N ALA A 280 -5.77 20.58 1.01
CA ALA A 280 -6.51 19.44 1.59
C ALA A 280 -7.41 18.68 0.60
N LEU A 281 -7.63 19.17 -0.63
CA LEU A 281 -8.47 18.52 -1.64
C LEU A 281 -7.71 17.42 -2.41
N ARG A 282 -7.12 16.48 -1.65
CA ARG A 282 -6.29 15.41 -2.18
C ARG A 282 -6.47 14.11 -1.41
N TRP A 283 -6.08 12.99 -1.99
CA TRP A 283 -6.11 11.66 -1.36
C TRP A 283 -4.80 10.91 -1.61
N ARG A 284 -4.57 9.81 -0.88
CA ARG A 284 -3.32 9.02 -0.95
C ARG A 284 -2.06 9.87 -0.68
N HIS A 285 -2.23 10.97 0.07
CA HIS A 285 -1.17 11.83 0.58
C HIS A 285 -0.74 11.35 1.97
N SER A 286 0.31 11.95 2.52
CA SER A 286 0.66 11.80 3.94
C SER A 286 0.43 13.10 4.70
N THR A 287 -0.02 13.00 5.95
CA THR A 287 0.12 14.06 6.96
C THR A 287 0.96 13.53 8.11
N THR A 288 1.93 14.33 8.57
CA THR A 288 2.87 13.89 9.60
C THR A 288 3.20 15.05 10.53
N GLU A 289 3.25 14.80 11.84
CA GLU A 289 3.63 15.84 12.81
C GLU A 289 5.12 16.20 12.63
N VAL A 290 5.40 17.51 12.57
CA VAL A 290 6.74 18.09 12.63
C VAL A 290 6.81 19.15 13.71
N ILE A 291 8.02 19.39 14.20
CA ILE A 291 8.31 20.43 15.17
C ILE A 291 9.23 21.44 14.50
N PHE A 292 8.89 22.72 14.59
CA PHE A 292 9.74 23.81 14.14
C PHE A 292 9.78 24.90 15.19
N LYS A 293 10.96 25.24 15.70
CA LYS A 293 11.15 26.28 16.73
C LYS A 293 10.28 26.06 17.98
N GLY A 294 10.04 24.79 18.34
CA GLY A 294 9.23 24.40 19.50
C GLY A 294 7.72 24.36 19.25
N GLU A 295 7.24 24.78 18.08
CA GLU A 295 5.83 24.70 17.70
C GLU A 295 5.54 23.48 16.84
N LYS A 296 4.30 22.97 16.92
CA LYS A 296 3.85 21.78 16.20
C LYS A 296 3.13 22.14 14.91
N TYR A 297 3.48 21.43 13.83
CA TYR A 297 2.83 21.54 12.53
C TYR A 297 2.48 20.16 12.01
N LEU A 298 1.49 20.09 11.13
CA LEU A 298 1.24 18.92 10.29
C LEU A 298 1.82 19.20 8.91
N PHE A 299 2.79 18.39 8.51
CA PHE A 299 3.39 18.43 7.19
C PHE A 299 2.57 17.56 6.24
N LEU A 300 1.90 18.19 5.29
CA LEU A 300 1.18 17.55 4.21
C LEU A 300 2.11 17.40 3.00
N TYR A 301 2.21 16.21 2.40
CA TYR A 301 3.05 15.99 1.22
C TYR A 301 2.41 15.04 0.19
N GLY A 302 2.56 15.39 -1.08
CA GLY A 302 2.21 14.54 -2.22
C GLY A 302 0.72 14.20 -2.31
N GLY A 303 0.40 13.03 -2.87
CA GLY A 303 -0.96 12.54 -3.07
C GLY A 303 -1.49 12.74 -4.49
N ARG A 304 -2.81 12.71 -4.63
CA ARG A 304 -3.52 12.88 -5.90
C ARG A 304 -4.69 13.82 -5.74
N SER A 305 -5.07 14.50 -6.81
CA SER A 305 -6.30 15.28 -6.89
C SER A 305 -7.10 14.92 -8.15
N ALA A 306 -8.28 15.51 -8.30
CA ALA A 306 -9.09 15.32 -9.51
C ALA A 306 -8.49 15.98 -10.76
N ILE A 307 -7.53 16.90 -10.57
CA ILE A 307 -6.92 17.71 -11.64
C ILE A 307 -5.51 17.19 -11.93
N GLU A 308 -4.73 16.97 -10.86
CA GLU A 308 -3.34 16.55 -10.95
C GLU A 308 -3.19 15.11 -10.45
N PRO A 309 -2.74 14.17 -11.31
CA PRO A 309 -2.74 12.74 -11.01
C PRO A 309 -1.72 12.36 -9.94
N VAL A 310 -0.59 13.08 -9.85
CA VAL A 310 0.48 12.84 -8.86
C VAL A 310 1.04 14.19 -8.41
N LEU A 311 0.86 14.51 -7.12
CA LEU A 311 1.30 15.76 -6.51
C LEU A 311 2.71 15.63 -5.92
N GLY A 312 3.49 16.71 -5.97
CA GLY A 312 4.82 16.82 -5.33
C GLY A 312 4.98 18.04 -4.42
N ASP A 313 3.90 18.77 -4.19
CA ASP A 313 3.87 19.94 -3.32
C ASP A 313 3.69 19.55 -1.84
N TRP A 314 3.92 20.54 -0.97
CA TRP A 314 3.73 20.40 0.47
C TRP A 314 3.11 21.65 1.11
N CYS A 315 2.53 21.47 2.29
CA CYS A 315 2.09 22.56 3.17
C CYS A 315 2.44 22.22 4.62
N PHE A 316 2.88 23.22 5.38
CA PHE A 316 2.98 23.14 6.83
C PHE A 316 1.72 23.75 7.43
N LEU A 317 0.89 22.92 8.05
CA LEU A 317 -0.34 23.35 8.70
C LEU A 317 -0.09 23.54 10.20
N HIS A 318 -0.22 24.75 10.72
CA HIS A 318 -0.03 24.98 12.15
C HIS A 318 -1.07 24.20 12.96
N ALA A 319 -0.63 23.35 13.91
CA ALA A 319 -1.50 22.35 14.52
C ALA A 319 -2.70 22.93 15.30
N ARG A 320 -2.57 24.16 15.83
CA ARG A 320 -3.63 24.83 16.60
C ARG A 320 -4.53 25.72 15.75
N GLU A 321 -3.92 26.50 14.85
CA GLU A 321 -4.63 27.52 14.08
C GLU A 321 -5.18 26.98 12.75
N LEU A 322 -4.62 25.86 12.28
CA LEU A 322 -4.88 25.31 10.95
C LEU A 322 -4.66 26.32 9.81
N SER A 323 -3.72 27.25 10.02
CA SER A 323 -3.20 28.13 8.99
C SER A 323 -2.06 27.43 8.26
N CYS A 324 -2.09 27.43 6.92
CA CYS A 324 -0.91 27.03 6.15
C CYS A 324 0.17 28.09 6.33
N VAL A 325 1.37 27.68 6.72
CA VAL A 325 2.52 28.56 6.90
C VAL A 325 3.62 28.20 5.91
N VAL A 326 4.37 29.22 5.49
CA VAL A 326 5.54 29.03 4.64
C VAL A 326 6.76 28.92 5.54
N ILE A 327 7.32 27.72 5.64
CA ILE A 327 8.61 27.46 6.28
C ILE A 327 9.61 27.14 5.15
N PRO A 328 10.79 27.79 5.11
CA PRO A 328 11.79 27.50 4.09
C PRO A 328 12.19 26.04 4.09
N VAL A 329 12.25 25.43 2.90
CA VAL A 329 12.73 24.07 2.69
C VAL A 329 13.79 24.09 1.60
N GLU A 330 14.94 23.48 1.88
CA GLU A 330 16.06 23.36 0.94
C GLU A 330 16.48 21.89 0.74
N GLY A 331 17.43 21.63 -0.15
CA GLY A 331 17.96 20.29 -0.42
C GLY A 331 17.27 19.55 -1.58
N PRO A 332 17.62 18.27 -1.79
CA PRO A 332 17.05 17.42 -2.84
C PRO A 332 15.57 17.11 -2.55
N VAL A 333 14.69 17.90 -3.17
CA VAL A 333 13.24 17.72 -3.06
C VAL A 333 12.84 16.33 -3.60
N PRO A 334 12.07 15.53 -2.84
CA PRO A 334 11.58 14.26 -3.33
C PRO A 334 10.67 14.47 -4.55
N GLU A 335 10.65 13.52 -5.48
CA GLU A 335 9.74 13.63 -6.63
C GLU A 335 8.27 13.52 -6.21
N SER A 336 7.38 13.99 -7.10
CA SER A 336 5.93 13.85 -6.97
C SER A 336 5.55 12.38 -6.80
N ARG A 337 4.72 12.10 -5.80
CA ARG A 337 4.33 10.73 -5.45
C ARG A 337 3.01 10.68 -4.70
N HIS A 338 2.36 9.53 -4.74
CA HIS A 338 1.23 9.21 -3.87
C HIS A 338 1.34 7.79 -3.34
N SER A 339 0.47 7.43 -2.39
CA SER A 339 0.48 6.11 -1.74
C SER A 339 1.85 5.76 -1.13
N HIS A 340 2.67 6.77 -0.83
CA HIS A 340 3.86 6.64 -0.01
C HIS A 340 3.46 6.57 1.47
N SER A 341 4.41 6.18 2.30
CA SER A 341 4.26 6.26 3.75
C SER A 341 5.11 7.39 4.31
N ALA A 342 4.69 7.95 5.44
CA ALA A 342 5.47 8.94 6.16
C ALA A 342 5.28 8.81 7.67
N CYS A 343 6.32 9.15 8.43
CA CYS A 343 6.32 9.09 9.89
C CYS A 343 7.28 10.13 10.48
N SER A 344 6.99 10.56 11.71
CA SER A 344 7.81 11.57 12.39
C SER A 344 9.11 10.97 12.89
N TRP A 345 10.23 11.68 12.72
CA TRP A 345 11.52 11.29 13.29
C TRP A 345 12.36 12.52 13.64
N LYS A 346 12.86 12.61 14.88
CA LYS A 346 13.71 13.71 15.37
C LYS A 346 13.15 15.12 15.03
N GLY A 347 11.84 15.31 15.20
CA GLY A 347 11.15 16.58 14.91
C GLY A 347 10.84 16.83 13.43
N GLY A 348 11.35 15.99 12.52
CA GLY A 348 11.13 16.05 11.08
C GLY A 348 10.23 14.92 10.54
N VAL A 349 10.26 14.72 9.22
CA VAL A 349 9.47 13.68 8.51
C VAL A 349 10.36 12.74 7.74
N LEU A 350 10.14 11.44 7.87
CA LEU A 350 10.61 10.45 6.91
C LEU A 350 9.53 10.17 5.88
N ILE A 351 9.88 10.14 4.61
CA ILE A 351 9.02 9.73 3.50
C ILE A 351 9.67 8.54 2.81
N ALA A 352 8.92 7.46 2.62
CA ALA A 352 9.41 6.23 2.00
C ALA A 352 8.50 5.74 0.87
N GLY A 353 9.14 5.35 -0.23
CA GLY A 353 8.51 4.78 -1.42
C GLY A 353 7.39 5.64 -2.00
N GLY A 354 6.31 5.00 -2.43
CA GLY A 354 5.20 5.62 -3.16
C GLY A 354 5.18 5.28 -4.64
N LEU A 355 4.15 5.73 -5.33
CA LEU A 355 4.01 5.62 -6.78
C LEU A 355 4.28 6.99 -7.40
N GLY A 356 5.25 7.04 -8.32
CA GLY A 356 5.65 8.27 -9.02
C GLY A 356 4.74 8.60 -10.22
N ALA A 357 5.04 9.72 -10.90
CA ALA A 357 4.28 10.19 -12.07
C ALA A 357 4.32 9.20 -13.26
N ALA A 358 5.38 8.41 -13.39
CA ALA A 358 5.51 7.36 -14.40
C ALA A 358 4.81 6.03 -14.01
N GLU A 359 3.96 6.05 -12.98
CA GLU A 359 3.30 4.87 -12.41
C GLU A 359 4.28 3.76 -11.98
N GLN A 360 5.52 4.15 -11.65
CA GLN A 360 6.54 3.26 -11.12
C GLN A 360 6.60 3.36 -9.60
N PRO A 361 6.68 2.22 -8.88
CA PRO A 361 6.99 2.22 -7.45
C PRO A 361 8.36 2.83 -7.21
N LEU A 362 8.49 3.57 -6.11
CA LEU A 362 9.71 4.26 -5.72
C LEU A 362 10.42 3.50 -4.60
N GLY A 363 11.75 3.40 -4.68
CA GLY A 363 12.63 2.78 -3.66
C GLY A 363 13.42 3.80 -2.83
N SER A 364 13.02 5.07 -2.88
CA SER A 364 13.72 6.16 -2.20
C SER A 364 13.22 6.38 -0.77
N VAL A 365 14.11 6.75 0.14
CA VAL A 365 13.77 7.25 1.48
C VAL A 365 14.35 8.66 1.65
N PHE A 366 13.53 9.59 2.12
CA PHE A 366 13.90 10.98 2.36
C PHE A 366 13.62 11.38 3.80
N PHE A 367 14.50 12.20 4.38
CA PHE A 367 14.33 12.81 5.69
C PHE A 367 14.26 14.33 5.56
N LEU A 368 13.16 14.93 6.00
CA LEU A 368 13.00 16.37 6.16
C LEU A 368 13.50 16.77 7.55
N ARG A 369 14.75 17.24 7.62
CA ARG A 369 15.42 17.56 8.88
C ARG A 369 15.19 19.03 9.28
N GLU A 370 14.90 19.28 10.56
CA GLU A 370 14.83 20.65 11.11
C GLU A 370 16.22 21.32 11.11
N LEU A 371 16.26 22.58 10.68
CA LEU A 371 17.38 23.52 10.76
C LEU A 371 16.97 24.78 11.54
N GLU A 372 17.92 25.67 11.84
CA GLU A 372 17.66 26.92 12.57
C GLU A 372 16.65 27.85 11.88
N HIS A 373 16.61 27.84 10.55
CA HIS A 373 15.81 28.76 9.74
C HIS A 373 14.78 28.07 8.82
N GLY A 374 14.63 26.75 8.93
CA GLY A 374 13.69 26.00 8.10
C GLY A 374 13.91 24.50 8.20
N PHE A 375 13.68 23.80 7.10
CA PHE A 375 13.99 22.38 6.97
C PHE A 375 14.90 22.11 5.78
N GLN A 376 15.56 20.97 5.79
CA GLN A 376 16.35 20.49 4.67
C GLN A 376 16.01 19.03 4.37
N TRP A 377 15.71 18.74 3.10
CA TRP A 377 15.61 17.38 2.61
C TRP A 377 16.99 16.71 2.57
N GLN A 378 17.03 15.45 2.99
CA GLN A 378 18.21 14.60 2.93
C GLN A 378 17.79 13.23 2.40
N THR A 379 18.51 12.70 1.42
CA THR A 379 18.33 11.31 1.00
C THR A 379 18.88 10.38 2.07
N VAL A 380 18.12 9.36 2.45
CA VAL A 380 18.58 8.28 3.32
C VAL A 380 19.01 7.14 2.41
N GLU A 381 20.31 7.00 2.23
CA GLU A 381 20.90 5.90 1.45
C GLU A 381 20.70 4.58 2.20
N THR A 382 20.19 3.57 1.50
CA THR A 382 19.97 2.24 2.06
C THR A 382 20.87 1.21 1.40
N HIS A 383 21.35 0.25 2.18
CA HIS A 383 22.17 -0.85 1.68
C HIS A 383 21.67 -2.21 2.22
N PRO A 384 21.30 -3.16 1.33
CA PRO A 384 21.04 -2.95 -0.10
C PRO A 384 19.99 -1.84 -0.37
N PRO A 385 19.89 -1.33 -1.61
CA PRO A 385 18.85 -0.39 -2.00
C PRO A 385 17.45 -0.92 -1.64
N LEU A 386 16.58 -0.04 -1.15
CA LEU A 386 15.22 -0.41 -0.78
C LEU A 386 14.44 -0.86 -2.02
N SER A 387 13.85 -2.06 -1.94
CA SER A 387 12.95 -2.59 -2.96
C SER A 387 11.76 -1.64 -3.19
N PRO A 388 11.59 -1.08 -4.40
CA PRO A 388 10.57 -0.07 -4.68
C PRO A 388 9.14 -0.54 -4.40
N ARG A 389 8.34 0.26 -3.67
CA ARG A 389 6.98 -0.11 -3.29
C ARG A 389 6.07 1.07 -2.96
N TYR A 390 4.76 0.85 -3.01
CA TYR A 390 3.72 1.80 -2.60
C TYR A 390 2.58 1.09 -1.86
N SER A 391 1.63 1.84 -1.29
CA SER A 391 0.49 1.30 -0.50
C SER A 391 0.91 0.53 0.76
N HIS A 392 2.12 0.80 1.25
CA HIS A 392 2.67 0.27 2.49
C HIS A 392 2.47 1.27 3.63
N THR A 393 2.64 0.82 4.87
CA THR A 393 2.62 1.68 6.05
C THR A 393 4.01 1.81 6.66
N ALA A 394 4.27 2.88 7.43
CA ALA A 394 5.57 3.09 8.06
C ALA A 394 5.51 3.54 9.51
N HIS A 395 6.50 3.09 10.29
CA HIS A 395 6.67 3.42 11.71
C HIS A 395 8.14 3.60 12.04
N VAL A 396 8.45 4.40 13.05
CA VAL A 396 9.83 4.55 13.56
C VAL A 396 9.88 4.17 15.02
N HIS A 397 10.86 3.35 15.36
CA HIS A 397 11.15 2.96 16.75
C HIS A 397 12.66 2.81 16.93
N ASP A 398 13.22 3.43 17.97
CA ASP A 398 14.64 3.33 18.34
C ASP A 398 15.61 3.50 17.16
N GLY A 399 15.36 4.50 16.31
CA GLY A 399 16.20 4.81 15.15
C GLY A 399 16.08 3.83 13.98
N LYS A 400 15.10 2.92 14.02
CA LYS A 400 14.77 2.02 12.91
C LYS A 400 13.46 2.43 12.27
N LEU A 401 13.46 2.54 10.94
CA LEU A 401 12.27 2.72 10.12
C LEU A 401 11.75 1.34 9.70
N LEU A 402 10.46 1.11 9.97
CA LEU A 402 9.73 -0.11 9.63
C LEU A 402 8.80 0.21 8.47
N LEU A 403 8.88 -0.52 7.37
CA LEU A 403 7.91 -0.46 6.27
C LEU A 403 7.14 -1.79 6.23
N VAL A 404 5.81 -1.75 6.18
CA VAL A 404 4.97 -2.94 6.25
C VAL A 404 4.04 -3.03 5.06
N GLY A 405 4.12 -4.16 4.34
CA GLY A 405 3.28 -4.44 3.20
C GLY A 405 3.59 -3.56 1.98
N GLY A 406 2.54 -3.35 1.18
CA GLY A 406 2.53 -2.61 -0.07
C GLY A 406 2.43 -3.50 -1.31
N VAL A 407 2.60 -2.85 -2.45
CA VAL A 407 2.73 -3.47 -3.77
C VAL A 407 4.08 -3.07 -4.36
N TRP A 408 4.81 -4.06 -4.87
CA TRP A 408 5.99 -3.89 -5.70
C TRP A 408 5.80 -4.65 -7.02
N PHE A 409 6.62 -4.35 -8.03
CA PHE A 409 6.55 -5.07 -9.32
C PHE A 409 7.30 -6.40 -9.30
N HIS A 410 7.99 -6.70 -8.19
CA HIS A 410 8.71 -7.94 -8.05
C HIS A 410 7.75 -9.08 -7.70
N SER A 411 7.51 -10.01 -8.63
CA SER A 411 6.47 -11.02 -8.50
C SER A 411 6.88 -12.29 -7.74
N SER A 412 8.14 -12.43 -7.31
CA SER A 412 8.58 -13.64 -6.60
C SER A 412 8.04 -13.76 -5.18
N SER A 413 7.54 -12.66 -4.60
CA SER A 413 6.98 -12.60 -3.25
C SER A 413 6.13 -11.34 -3.11
N VAL A 414 5.37 -11.25 -2.02
CA VAL A 414 4.73 -9.99 -1.60
C VAL A 414 5.59 -9.29 -0.55
N PRO A 415 5.52 -7.95 -0.46
CA PRO A 415 6.25 -7.22 0.58
C PRO A 415 5.81 -7.66 1.99
N GLY A 416 6.77 -8.08 2.81
CA GLY A 416 6.56 -8.37 4.23
C GLY A 416 6.82 -7.13 5.09
N VAL A 417 7.85 -7.20 5.94
CA VAL A 417 8.34 -6.06 6.73
C VAL A 417 9.77 -5.74 6.34
N THR A 418 10.06 -4.47 6.08
CA THR A 418 11.42 -3.98 5.84
C THR A 418 11.86 -3.14 7.02
N VAL A 419 13.05 -3.42 7.56
CA VAL A 419 13.67 -2.68 8.65
C VAL A 419 14.88 -1.93 8.10
N ILE A 420 14.89 -0.61 8.25
CA ILE A 420 15.98 0.27 7.85
C ILE A 420 16.56 0.92 9.11
N ASP A 421 17.82 0.65 9.39
CA ASP A 421 18.55 1.38 10.42
C ASP A 421 18.89 2.79 9.91
N LEU A 422 18.33 3.83 10.52
CA LEU A 422 18.42 5.21 10.01
C LEU A 422 19.79 5.86 10.24
N ILE A 423 20.70 5.20 10.96
CA ILE A 423 22.06 5.70 11.20
C ILE A 423 23.03 5.08 10.21
N THR A 424 22.95 3.76 10.02
CA THR A 424 23.83 3.02 9.13
C THR A 424 23.32 3.01 7.70
N GLY A 425 22.01 2.94 7.50
CA GLY A 425 21.36 2.67 6.21
C GLY A 425 21.14 1.18 5.94
N LEU A 426 21.45 0.29 6.89
CA LEU A 426 21.25 -1.15 6.70
C LEU A 426 19.77 -1.46 6.49
N CYS A 427 19.43 -2.09 5.37
CA CYS A 427 18.07 -2.43 4.97
C CYS A 427 17.88 -3.95 4.92
N LEU A 428 16.96 -4.46 5.74
CA LEU A 428 16.68 -5.90 5.85
C LEU A 428 15.19 -6.17 5.63
N ASP A 429 14.89 -7.08 4.71
CA ASP A 429 13.54 -7.57 4.46
C ASP A 429 13.24 -8.83 5.27
N TYR A 430 12.02 -8.93 5.79
CA TYR A 430 11.52 -10.06 6.56
C TYR A 430 10.19 -10.53 5.96
N THR A 431 10.02 -11.84 5.84
CA THR A 431 8.72 -12.41 5.48
C THR A 431 7.79 -12.39 6.69
N ILE A 432 6.49 -12.42 6.43
CA ILE A 432 5.49 -12.60 7.47
C ILE A 432 5.08 -14.07 7.47
N ASN A 433 5.24 -14.75 8.60
CA ASN A 433 4.79 -16.12 8.75
C ASN A 433 3.26 -16.12 8.95
N VAL A 434 2.55 -16.66 7.96
CA VAL A 434 1.08 -16.69 7.89
C VAL A 434 0.50 -18.08 8.19
N GLU A 435 1.31 -19.03 8.67
CA GLU A 435 0.91 -20.43 8.93
C GLU A 435 -0.34 -20.57 9.81
N HIS A 436 -0.58 -19.62 10.72
CA HIS A 436 -1.70 -19.62 11.66
C HIS A 436 -2.77 -18.56 11.36
N LEU A 437 -2.77 -18.00 10.15
CA LEU A 437 -3.76 -17.02 9.71
C LEU A 437 -4.73 -17.63 8.70
N GLU A 438 -5.92 -17.05 8.62
CA GLU A 438 -6.75 -17.23 7.43
C GLU A 438 -6.06 -16.59 6.22
N TRP A 439 -5.95 -17.35 5.13
CA TRP A 439 -5.21 -16.99 3.93
C TRP A 439 -6.17 -16.91 2.73
N PRO A 440 -6.06 -15.90 1.85
CA PRO A 440 -4.94 -14.97 1.68
C PRO A 440 -4.94 -13.73 2.58
N LEU A 441 -3.73 -13.23 2.91
CA LEU A 441 -3.51 -11.96 3.60
C LEU A 441 -2.95 -10.90 2.64
N MET A 442 -3.70 -9.83 2.39
CA MET A 442 -3.32 -8.75 1.47
C MET A 442 -2.88 -7.50 2.24
N LEU A 443 -1.60 -7.13 2.12
CA LEU A 443 -1.02 -6.03 2.87
C LEU A 443 -0.89 -4.75 2.05
N HIS A 444 -1.86 -4.47 1.19
CA HIS A 444 -2.03 -3.18 0.51
C HIS A 444 -3.37 -2.56 0.90
N ASN A 445 -3.47 -1.23 0.84
CA ASN A 445 -4.63 -0.47 1.32
C ASN A 445 -5.06 -0.78 2.78
N HIS A 446 -4.16 -1.38 3.57
CA HIS A 446 -4.36 -1.65 4.99
C HIS A 446 -3.95 -0.42 5.83
N SER A 447 -4.32 -0.42 7.10
CA SER A 447 -3.74 0.47 8.09
C SER A 447 -2.94 -0.33 9.12
N SER A 448 -1.90 0.27 9.68
CA SER A 448 -1.17 -0.36 10.76
C SER A 448 -0.90 0.61 11.91
N VAL A 449 -0.91 0.08 13.12
CA VAL A 449 -0.70 0.84 14.35
C VAL A 449 0.40 0.17 15.16
N PHE A 450 1.50 0.90 15.38
CA PHE A 450 2.58 0.44 16.24
C PHE A 450 2.19 0.56 17.72
N LEU A 451 2.39 -0.51 18.47
CA LEU A 451 2.15 -0.63 19.90
C LEU A 451 3.51 -0.64 20.61
N PRO A 452 4.02 0.52 21.04
CA PRO A 452 5.41 0.67 21.46
C PRO A 452 5.76 -0.12 22.73
N ASN A 453 4.80 -0.28 23.65
CA ASN A 453 5.03 -0.96 24.92
C ASN A 453 5.19 -2.48 24.72
N GLU A 454 4.47 -3.04 23.75
CA GLU A 454 4.48 -4.46 23.42
C GLU A 454 5.50 -4.81 22.33
N LYS A 455 6.05 -3.80 21.63
CA LYS A 455 6.86 -3.99 20.40
C LYS A 455 6.10 -4.84 19.38
N GLU A 456 4.82 -4.54 19.24
CA GLU A 456 3.90 -5.19 18.32
C GLU A 456 3.39 -4.18 17.29
N LEU A 457 2.96 -4.68 16.15
CA LEU A 457 2.32 -3.89 15.13
C LEU A 457 0.98 -4.54 14.78
N LEU A 458 -0.10 -3.81 15.01
CA LEU A 458 -1.45 -4.26 14.72
C LEU A 458 -1.81 -3.81 13.29
N LEU A 459 -2.01 -4.78 12.41
CA LEU A 459 -2.53 -4.62 11.06
C LEU A 459 -4.04 -4.66 11.09
N ILE A 460 -4.69 -3.67 10.49
CA ILE A 460 -6.16 -3.58 10.41
C ILE A 460 -6.54 -3.50 8.94
N GLY A 461 -7.47 -4.36 8.54
CA GLY A 461 -7.99 -4.45 7.19
C GLY A 461 -6.91 -4.71 6.15
N GLY A 462 -7.13 -4.19 4.94
CA GLY A 462 -6.34 -4.50 3.74
C GLY A 462 -7.07 -5.40 2.77
N GLY A 463 -6.59 -5.39 1.52
CA GLY A 463 -7.24 -6.06 0.40
C GLY A 463 -7.73 -5.07 -0.65
N GLY A 464 -8.65 -5.55 -1.49
CA GLY A 464 -9.12 -4.81 -2.65
C GLY A 464 -10.07 -5.62 -3.52
N ASN A 465 -10.42 -5.06 -4.67
CA ASN A 465 -11.45 -5.63 -5.53
C ASN A 465 -10.97 -6.88 -6.30
N CYS A 466 -9.66 -7.15 -6.34
CA CYS A 466 -9.03 -8.26 -7.05
C CYS A 466 -9.50 -8.35 -8.51
N PHE A 467 -9.59 -7.19 -9.16
CA PHE A 467 -10.12 -7.05 -10.51
C PHE A 467 -11.54 -7.65 -10.62
N SER A 468 -11.79 -8.51 -11.61
CA SER A 468 -13.07 -9.21 -11.79
C SER A 468 -13.16 -10.53 -11.01
N PHE A 469 -12.17 -10.87 -10.17
CA PHE A 469 -12.14 -12.15 -9.46
C PHE A 469 -13.03 -12.16 -8.21
N GLY A 470 -13.34 -10.98 -7.69
CA GLY A 470 -14.17 -10.77 -6.51
C GLY A 470 -13.39 -10.09 -5.40
N THR A 471 -14.04 -9.18 -4.68
CA THR A 471 -13.40 -8.42 -3.60
C THR A 471 -12.88 -9.35 -2.50
N HIS A 472 -11.62 -9.18 -2.15
CA HIS A 472 -11.00 -9.80 -0.98
C HIS A 472 -10.73 -8.75 0.08
N LEU A 473 -11.22 -9.00 1.29
CA LEU A 473 -10.99 -8.17 2.48
C LEU A 473 -10.36 -9.06 3.54
N ASN A 474 -9.24 -8.61 4.12
CA ASN A 474 -8.60 -9.35 5.20
C ASN A 474 -9.62 -9.61 6.32
N PRO A 475 -9.75 -10.87 6.78
CA PRO A 475 -10.90 -11.30 7.59
C PRO A 475 -10.87 -10.72 9.01
N GLU A 476 -9.68 -10.51 9.55
CA GLU A 476 -9.48 -10.03 10.91
C GLU A 476 -8.21 -9.18 11.04
N PRO A 477 -8.10 -8.36 12.10
CA PRO A 477 -6.84 -7.70 12.43
C PRO A 477 -5.74 -8.71 12.76
N VAL A 478 -4.49 -8.39 12.41
CA VAL A 478 -3.33 -9.28 12.58
C VAL A 478 -2.27 -8.59 13.43
N LEU A 479 -1.75 -9.28 14.44
CA LEU A 479 -0.63 -8.82 15.25
C LEU A 479 0.69 -9.36 14.70
N LEU A 480 1.65 -8.47 14.48
CA LEU A 480 3.03 -8.81 14.18
C LEU A 480 3.91 -8.61 15.41
N SER A 481 4.66 -9.64 15.82
CA SER A 481 5.62 -9.52 16.91
C SER A 481 6.99 -9.04 16.41
N LEU A 482 7.41 -7.84 16.81
CA LEU A 482 8.65 -7.23 16.33
C LEU A 482 9.83 -7.44 17.28
N SER A 483 9.64 -8.21 18.36
CA SER A 483 10.66 -8.42 19.40
C SER A 483 12.00 -8.92 18.86
N ASN A 484 11.97 -9.79 17.84
CA ASN A 484 13.16 -10.40 17.26
C ASN A 484 13.92 -9.48 16.30
N ILE A 485 13.29 -8.44 15.76
CA ILE A 485 13.88 -7.56 14.74
C ILE A 485 14.19 -6.15 15.27
N LEU A 486 13.57 -5.78 16.41
CA LEU A 486 13.80 -4.52 17.11
C LEU A 486 14.79 -4.65 18.28
N ALA A 487 15.38 -5.82 18.50
CA ALA A 487 16.44 -5.97 19.49
C ALA A 487 17.64 -5.09 19.11
N SER A 488 18.16 -4.34 20.09
CA SER A 488 19.41 -3.61 19.96
C SER A 488 20.55 -4.62 19.85
N HIS A 489 21.22 -4.68 18.69
CA HIS A 489 22.56 -5.24 18.60
C HIS A 489 23.59 -4.23 19.09
#